data_AF-A0A3M1KN14-F1
#
_entry.id   AF-A0A3M1KN14-F1
#
_cell.length_a   1.000
_cell.length_b   1.000
_cell.length_c   1.000
_cell.angle_alpha   90.00
_cell.angle_beta   90.00
_cell.angle_gamma   90.00
#
_symmetry.space_group_name_H-M   'P 1'
#
loop_
_entity.id
_entity.type
_entity.pdbx_description
1 polymer ?
#
loop_
_entity_poly.entity_id
_entity_poly.type
_entity_poly.pdbx_seq_one_letter_code
_entity_poly.pdbx_strand_id
1 'polypeptide(L)' 'MAKRLRVFFDKPVGAVRVDEHGQAKPCAMGVGWVNPHTRQTLAKLRIPRTDPKGRPLEDGNEAS' A
#
# COMPACT_ATOMS: atom_id res chain seq x y z
N MET A 1 -19.06 -5.26 -18.10
CA MET A 1 -18.32 -5.24 -16.82
C MET A 1 -16.84 -5.04 -17.15
N ALA A 2 -16.21 -3.96 -16.67
CA ALA A 2 -14.78 -3.75 -16.88
C ALA A 2 -13.99 -4.69 -15.94
N LYS A 3 -13.10 -5.50 -16.52
CA LYS A 3 -12.17 -6.35 -15.76
C LYS A 3 -10.84 -5.63 -15.66
N ARG A 4 -10.33 -5.47 -14.45
CA ARG A 4 -9.04 -4.84 -14.20
C ARG A 4 -8.00 -5.87 -13.80
N LEU A 5 -6.77 -5.69 -14.28
CA LEU A 5 -5.63 -6.44 -13.80
C LEU A 5 -5.17 -5.88 -12.46
N ARG A 6 -5.04 -6.76 -11.47
CA ARG A 6 -4.59 -6.43 -10.11
C ARG A 6 -3.41 -7.30 -9.73
N VAL A 7 -2.40 -6.69 -9.13
CA VAL A 7 -1.23 -7.40 -8.60
C VAL A 7 -1.36 -7.55 -7.08
N PHE A 8 -1.03 -8.73 -6.58
CA PHE A 8 -0.96 -9.07 -5.17
C PHE A 8 0.50 -9.30 -4.81
N PHE A 9 1.10 -8.41 -4.00
CA PHE A 9 2.51 -8.49 -3.64
C PHE A 9 2.79 -9.45 -2.47
N ASP A 10 1.73 -9.91 -1.79
CA ASP A 10 1.73 -10.95 -0.76
C ASP A 10 1.63 -12.37 -1.34
N LYS A 11 1.42 -12.50 -2.66
CA LYS A 11 1.21 -13.77 -3.36
C LYS A 11 2.25 -13.97 -4.47
N PRO A 12 2.52 -15.23 -4.88
CA PRO A 12 3.40 -15.51 -6.00
C PRO A 12 2.98 -14.79 -7.28
N VAL A 13 3.97 -14.50 -8.12
CA VAL A 13 3.93 -13.56 -9.24
C VAL A 13 2.75 -13.79 -10.19
N GLY A 14 1.97 -12.75 -10.45
CA GLY A 14 0.93 -12.75 -11.47
C GLY A 14 -0.13 -11.66 -11.29
N ALA A 15 -0.61 -11.08 -12.38
CA ALA A 15 -1.75 -10.18 -12.36
C ALA A 15 -3.05 -10.98 -12.43
N VAL A 16 -3.96 -10.76 -11.48
CA VAL A 16 -5.27 -11.41 -11.41
C VAL A 16 -6.32 -10.45 -11.97
N ARG A 17 -7.26 -10.96 -12.77
CA ARG A 17 -8.42 -10.17 -13.22
C ARG A 17 -9.43 -10.06 -12.09
N VAL A 18 -9.82 -8.83 -11.76
CA VAL A 18 -10.86 -8.53 -10.77
C VAL A 18 -11.96 -7.68 -11.39
N ASP A 19 -13.21 -7.94 -11.00
CA ASP A 19 -14.34 -7.11 -11.35
C ASP A 19 -14.37 -5.85 -10.50
N GLU A 20 -14.56 -4.70 -11.13
CA GLU A 20 -14.60 -3.40 -10.43
C GLU A 20 -15.98 -3.10 -9.82
N HIS A 21 -17.07 -3.76 -10.25
CA HIS A 21 -18.45 -3.53 -9.78
C HIS A 21 -18.85 -2.05 -9.69
N GLY A 22 -18.33 -1.21 -10.59
CA GLY A 22 -18.61 0.23 -10.59
C GLY A 22 -17.85 1.04 -9.53
N GLN A 23 -16.96 0.43 -8.74
CA GLN A 23 -16.10 1.13 -7.78
C GLN A 23 -14.64 1.08 -8.22
N ALA A 24 -13.95 2.22 -8.08
CA ALA A 24 -12.51 2.29 -8.33
C ALA A 24 -11.78 1.38 -7.33
N LYS A 25 -11.13 0.35 -7.86
CA LYS A 25 -10.39 -0.63 -7.07
C LYS A 25 -8.88 -0.39 -7.24
N PRO A 26 -8.07 -0.46 -6.17
CA PRO A 26 -6.62 -0.32 -6.29
C PRO A 26 -6.05 -1.43 -7.20
N CYS A 27 -5.08 -1.05 -8.03
CA CYS A 27 -4.38 -1.95 -8.96
C CYS A 27 -3.30 -2.80 -8.29
N ALA A 28 -2.86 -2.44 -7.10
CA ALA A 28 -1.90 -3.18 -6.29
C ALA A 28 -2.50 -3.42 -4.90
N MET A 29 -2.37 -4.66 -4.40
CA MET A 29 -2.78 -5.10 -3.07
C MET A 29 -1.61 -5.80 -2.39
N GLY A 30 -1.63 -5.86 -1.05
CA GLY A 30 -0.60 -6.56 -0.27
C GLY A 30 0.72 -5.79 -0.12
N VAL A 31 0.82 -4.56 -0.63
CA VAL A 31 1.93 -3.64 -0.32
C VAL A 31 1.43 -2.62 0.69
N GLY A 32 2.20 -2.41 1.75
CA GLY A 32 2.00 -1.25 2.60
C GLY A 32 2.11 0.04 1.77
N TRP A 33 1.45 1.11 2.22
CA TRP A 33 1.54 2.44 1.59
C TRP A 33 2.99 2.89 1.33
N VAL A 34 3.93 2.43 2.16
CA VAL A 34 5.36 2.71 2.05
C VAL A 34 6.13 1.38 1.97
N ASN A 35 6.96 1.23 0.93
CA ASN A 35 7.86 0.08 0.77
C ASN A 35 8.77 -0.09 2.02
N PRO A 36 8.99 -1.32 2.53
CA PRO A 36 9.96 -1.62 3.59
C PRO A 36 11.31 -0.89 3.47
N HIS A 37 11.90 -0.81 2.27
CA HIS A 37 13.19 -0.12 2.08
C HIS A 37 13.06 1.39 2.35
N THR A 38 11.97 1.99 1.89
CA THR A 38 11.65 3.39 2.18
C THR A 38 11.43 3.58 3.69
N ARG A 39 10.76 2.65 4.38
CA ARG A 39 10.61 2.70 5.85
C ARG A 39 11.96 2.71 6.58
N GLN A 40 12.92 1.86 6.16
CA GLN A 40 14.26 1.85 6.73
C GLN A 40 15.01 3.17 6.50
N THR A 41 14.89 3.75 5.31
CA THR A 41 15.49 5.05 4.99
C THR A 41 14.89 6.17 5.83
N LEU A 42 13.56 6.21 5.98
CA LEU A 42 12.88 7.22 6.80
C LEU A 42 13.33 7.14 8.27
N ALA A 43 13.45 5.93 8.82
CA ALA A 43 13.95 5.71 10.17
C ALA A 43 15.40 6.21 10.36
N LYS A 44 16.29 5.93 9.39
CA LYS A 44 17.68 6.42 9.41
C LYS A 44 17.77 7.94 9.38
N LEU A 45 16.89 8.58 8.61
CA LEU A 45 16.86 10.04 8.44
C LEU A 45 16.03 10.76 9.52
N ARG A 46 15.42 10.02 10.46
CA ARG A 46 14.49 10.56 11.47
C ARG A 46 13.37 11.41 10.85
N ILE A 47 12.90 11.02 9.67
CA ILE A 47 11.79 11.69 8.99
C ILE A 47 10.49 11.06 9.52
N PRO A 48 9.56 11.85 10.11
CA PRO A 48 8.30 11.33 10.59
C PRO A 48 7.48 10.78 9.43
N ARG A 49 6.87 9.61 9.64
CA ARG A 49 5.94 9.05 8.64
C ARG A 49 4.67 9.88 8.61
N THR A 50 4.04 9.96 7.45
CA THR A 50 2.74 10.63 7.30
C THR A 50 1.67 9.69 6.77
N ASP A 51 0.43 9.97 7.15
CA ASP A 51 -0.75 9.37 6.54
C ASP A 51 -0.97 9.92 5.10
N PRO A 52 -1.92 9.36 4.32
CA PRO A 52 -2.24 9.88 2.99
C PRO A 52 -2.71 11.34 2.94
N LYS A 53 -3.03 11.95 4.09
CA LYS A 53 -3.45 13.36 4.24
C LYS A 53 -2.31 14.25 4.76
N GLY A 54 -1.09 13.73 4.86
CA GLY A 54 0.09 14.47 5.30
C GLY A 54 0.21 14.65 6.81
N ARG A 55 -0.59 13.95 7.62
CA ARG A 55 -0.53 14.03 9.09
C ARG A 55 0.53 13.08 9.62
N PRO A 56 1.38 13.50 10.57
CA PRO A 56 2.35 12.60 11.19
C PRO A 56 1.67 11.37 11.80
N LEU A 57 2.21 10.20 11.52
CA LEU A 57 1.85 8.96 12.22
C LEU A 57 2.63 8.94 13.53
N GLU A 58 1.93 8.77 14.65
CA GLU A 58 2.61 8.58 15.95
C GLU A 58 3.43 7.29 15.89
N ASP A 59 4.72 7.39 16.27
CA ASP A 59 5.65 6.25 16.31
C ASP A 59 5.18 5.24 17.37
N GLY A 60 4.23 4.37 17.01
CA GLY A 60 3.74 3.33 17.92
C GLY A 60 2.43 2.64 17.60
N ASN A 61 1.66 3.07 16.60
CA ASN A 61 0.34 2.46 16.39
C ASN A 61 0.04 2.17 14.91
N GLU A 62 0.72 1.17 14.33
CA GLU A 62 0.10 0.35 13.28
C GLU A 62 -0.92 -0.57 13.98
N ALA A 63 -2.08 -0.01 14.35
CA ALA A 63 -3.19 -0.79 14.89
C ALA A 63 -3.81 -1.63 13.76
N SER A 64 -3.60 -2.95 13.89
CA SER A 64 -4.48 -4.09 13.54
C SER A 64 -5.08 -4.15 12.12
#